data_AF-A0A962LF57-F1
#
_entry.id   AF-A0A962LF57-F1
#
_cell.length_a   1.000
_cell.length_b   1.000
_cell.length_c   1.000
_cell.angle_alpha   90.00
_cell.angle_beta   90.00
_cell.angle_gamma   90.00
#
_symmetry.space_group_name_H-M   'P 1'
#
loop_
_entity.id
_entity.type
_entity.pdbx_description
1 polymer ?
#
loop_
_entity_poly.entity_id
_entity_poly.type
_entity_poly.pdbx_seq_one_letter_code
_entity_poly.pdbx_strand_id
1 'polypeptide(L)'
;MKLPLLPAVILASLALSLTACAPQSQRPDLAEIAAPQAAPSNPAVAPASNWPRSYTLGDTTLRVFQPQVESWQGNQLGFRVAADAGSTTANGATASNFGVFWGTARTDVDRPNRLVTLHDITITRSNFPTLADNGTALRTGLQQQYASTANTLPLDLLQASLAASGSVQTGGVAVRNTPPAIIVSNSPAVLVPISGTPVIKDVPDSRFERVLNTRALIMRTHLDSTWYLHVYDGWLSSTSLSGPWVVASNPPMDIDEVAQKLAKAGQADLLDGGGTVKPSLANSVPTIYVRESAAELVVFKGQPDFQPIAGTALLWANNTTADVIVDSASNNYYLLISGRWYRTAHLDAGPWSYIASTALPADFRRIPPASHAAVVLAAVAGTPQAKEALIANSIPQTATIPLANGPTFTPDIDGTPQWRVIEGTPLQYLINSETPIIRVGAGTYYALSAGVWFTANALDATWVIATSVPAEIYDIPPSSALYYTTFVYIYGATDEYVYVGYTPGYLGTVVDTDGVVVYGTGYNYTPWVGDVYYAAPETYGTQAQPVYNPSTGMAYAYGMGLTTAAMMYAWDEPAY
;
A
#
# COMPACT_ATOMS: atom_id res chain seq x y z
N MET A 1 -32.06 -44.40 66.20
CA MET A 1 -32.17 -45.70 65.53
C MET A 1 -31.26 -45.67 64.29
N LYS A 2 -30.15 -46.42 64.32
CA LYS A 2 -29.08 -46.60 63.31
C LYS A 2 -28.41 -45.36 62.66
N LEU A 3 -27.10 -45.52 62.43
CA LEU A 3 -26.09 -44.55 62.03
C LEU A 3 -25.75 -44.71 60.49
N PRO A 4 -24.72 -44.08 59.88
CA PRO A 4 -24.87 -43.40 58.57
C PRO A 4 -23.79 -43.83 57.53
N LEU A 5 -23.23 -42.85 56.79
CA LEU A 5 -21.95 -42.80 56.04
C LEU A 5 -21.96 -42.82 54.49
N LEU A 6 -21.03 -42.02 53.95
CA LEU A 6 -20.42 -42.00 52.60
C LEU A 6 -19.46 -43.23 52.41
N PRO A 7 -18.82 -43.53 51.24
CA PRO A 7 -18.31 -42.58 50.23
C PRO A 7 -18.16 -43.01 48.73
N ALA A 8 -17.73 -42.03 47.91
CA ALA A 8 -16.75 -42.05 46.81
C ALA A 8 -16.66 -43.16 45.71
N VAL A 9 -16.77 -42.70 44.44
CA VAL A 9 -15.83 -42.82 43.27
C VAL A 9 -15.12 -44.17 42.97
N ILE A 10 -15.25 -44.69 41.72
CA ILE A 10 -14.13 -45.04 40.77
C ILE A 10 -14.63 -45.63 39.41
N LEU A 11 -13.88 -45.26 38.35
CA LEU A 11 -13.78 -45.59 36.90
C LEU A 11 -14.50 -46.80 36.21
N ALA A 12 -14.49 -46.69 34.85
CA ALA A 12 -14.34 -47.75 33.81
C ALA A 12 -15.61 -48.41 33.20
N SER A 13 -15.65 -48.86 31.92
CA SER A 13 -14.85 -48.59 30.69
C SER A 13 -15.47 -49.31 29.44
N LEU A 14 -15.06 -48.92 28.21
CA LEU A 14 -15.29 -49.58 26.88
C LEU A 14 -16.77 -49.60 26.38
N ALA A 15 -17.12 -49.63 25.08
CA ALA A 15 -16.46 -49.41 23.75
C ALA A 15 -17.60 -49.22 22.67
N LEU A 16 -17.49 -49.30 21.33
CA LEU A 16 -16.45 -49.67 20.34
C LEU A 16 -16.86 -49.15 18.92
N SER A 17 -15.90 -48.74 18.07
CA SER A 17 -15.98 -48.65 16.57
C SER A 17 -16.98 -47.63 15.95
N LEU A 18 -16.88 -47.19 14.67
CA LEU A 18 -16.08 -47.62 13.50
C LEU A 18 -15.58 -46.41 12.66
N THR A 19 -14.80 -46.66 11.61
CA THR A 19 -13.96 -45.67 10.88
C THR A 19 -14.59 -45.02 9.64
N ALA A 20 -14.24 -43.75 9.38
CA ALA A 20 -14.09 -43.20 8.02
C ALA A 20 -13.01 -42.10 8.03
N CYS A 21 -11.96 -42.23 7.20
CA CYS A 21 -10.94 -41.18 7.03
C CYS A 21 -11.21 -40.39 5.74
N ALA A 22 -11.33 -39.08 5.87
CA ALA A 22 -11.16 -38.11 4.79
C ALA A 22 -10.01 -37.15 5.18
N PRO A 23 -9.21 -36.65 4.23
CA PRO A 23 -8.11 -35.75 4.55
C PRO A 23 -8.67 -34.40 5.06
N GLN A 24 -8.42 -34.08 6.33
CA GLN A 24 -8.61 -32.73 6.82
C GLN A 24 -7.52 -31.84 6.24
N SER A 25 -7.85 -31.04 5.23
CA SER A 25 -7.08 -29.85 4.88
C SER A 25 -7.14 -28.88 6.06
N GLN A 26 -6.16 -28.99 6.97
CA GLN A 26 -6.03 -28.05 8.08
C GLN A 26 -5.71 -26.66 7.49
N ARG A 27 -6.72 -25.79 7.45
CA ARG A 27 -6.45 -24.35 7.46
C ARG A 27 -5.63 -24.04 8.73
N PRO A 28 -4.58 -23.22 8.66
CA PRO A 28 -4.05 -22.63 9.88
C PRO A 28 -5.15 -21.80 10.54
N ASP A 29 -5.28 -21.87 11.86
CA ASP A 29 -6.23 -21.03 12.60
C ASP A 29 -5.84 -19.56 12.41
N LEU A 30 -6.72 -18.77 11.79
CA LEU A 30 -6.56 -17.33 11.67
C LEU A 30 -6.75 -16.72 13.06
N ALA A 31 -5.63 -16.39 13.71
CA ALA A 31 -5.62 -15.77 15.02
C ALA A 31 -6.39 -14.44 15.01
N GLU A 32 -7.13 -14.22 16.08
CA GLU A 32 -8.04 -13.09 16.34
C GLU A 32 -7.44 -11.72 15.99
N ILE A 33 -7.91 -11.11 14.89
CA ILE A 33 -7.55 -9.73 14.53
C ILE A 33 -8.28 -8.77 15.46
N ALA A 34 -7.65 -8.47 16.60
CA ALA A 34 -8.15 -7.49 17.54
C ALA A 34 -8.21 -6.07 16.91
N ALA A 35 -9.18 -5.27 17.35
CA ALA A 35 -9.21 -3.84 17.05
C ALA A 35 -7.92 -3.14 17.49
N PRO A 36 -7.53 -2.00 16.89
CA PRO A 36 -6.29 -1.30 17.22
C PRO A 36 -6.28 -0.80 18.67
N GLN A 37 -5.79 -1.67 19.56
CA GLN A 37 -5.52 -1.37 20.95
C GLN A 37 -4.48 -0.25 20.98
N ALA A 38 -4.78 0.84 21.69
CA ALA A 38 -3.87 1.98 21.80
C ALA A 38 -2.49 1.48 22.24
N ALA A 39 -1.50 1.61 21.35
CA ALA A 39 -0.23 0.92 21.51
C ALA A 39 0.41 1.28 22.85
N PRO A 40 0.85 0.31 23.67
CA PRO A 40 1.58 0.63 24.89
C PRO A 40 2.79 1.46 24.50
N SER A 41 3.01 2.60 25.19
CA SER A 41 3.99 3.62 24.81
C SER A 41 5.45 3.22 25.13
N ASN A 42 5.79 1.97 24.86
CA ASN A 42 7.15 1.48 24.67
C ASN A 42 7.45 1.58 23.17
N PRO A 43 8.27 2.53 22.69
CA PRO A 43 8.81 2.41 21.35
C PRO A 43 9.57 1.08 21.27
N ALA A 44 9.27 0.26 20.25
CA ALA A 44 10.16 -0.83 19.89
C ALA A 44 11.51 -0.20 19.57
N VAL A 45 12.50 -0.39 20.45
CA VAL A 45 13.78 0.32 20.36
C VAL A 45 14.49 -0.17 19.10
N ALA A 46 14.45 0.65 18.04
CA ALA A 46 15.20 0.41 16.82
C ALA A 46 16.64 0.06 17.21
N PRO A 47 17.17 -1.10 16.77
CA PRO A 47 18.29 -1.77 17.43
C PRO A 47 19.46 -0.81 17.58
N ALA A 48 19.77 -0.46 18.83
CA ALA A 48 20.57 0.71 19.19
C ALA A 48 21.86 0.75 18.36
N SER A 49 21.97 1.76 17.49
CA SER A 49 22.89 1.70 16.35
C SER A 49 24.32 1.49 16.86
N ASN A 50 24.88 0.31 16.57
CA ASN A 50 26.12 -0.19 17.18
C ASN A 50 27.38 0.40 16.53
N TRP A 51 27.34 1.70 16.26
CA TRP A 51 28.38 2.49 15.61
C TRP A 51 29.16 3.33 16.63
N PRO A 52 30.50 3.46 16.50
CA PRO A 52 31.36 2.82 15.50
C PRO A 52 31.56 1.31 15.74
N ARG A 53 31.45 0.51 14.69
CA ARG A 53 31.79 -0.93 14.70
C ARG A 53 33.31 -1.08 14.68
N SER A 54 33.87 -2.06 15.38
CA SER A 54 35.32 -2.26 15.48
C SER A 54 35.72 -3.64 14.94
N TYR A 55 36.72 -3.68 14.06
CA TYR A 55 37.24 -4.89 13.41
C TYR A 55 38.74 -5.01 13.65
N THR A 56 39.22 -6.19 14.05
CA THR A 56 40.66 -6.46 14.21
C THR A 56 41.24 -7.00 12.91
N LEU A 57 42.18 -6.28 12.32
CA LEU A 57 42.85 -6.57 11.05
C LEU A 57 44.36 -6.72 11.31
N GLY A 58 44.76 -7.90 11.80
CA GLY A 58 46.10 -8.08 12.36
C GLY A 58 46.30 -7.19 13.58
N ASP A 59 47.44 -6.51 13.67
CA ASP A 59 47.79 -5.60 14.78
C ASP A 59 47.04 -4.25 14.75
N THR A 60 46.15 -4.04 13.77
CA THR A 60 45.35 -2.81 13.64
C THR A 60 43.89 -3.05 14.02
N THR A 61 43.36 -2.21 14.91
CA THR A 61 41.92 -2.13 15.20
C THR A 61 41.29 -1.03 14.34
N LEU A 62 40.49 -1.43 13.36
CA LEU A 62 39.76 -0.53 12.48
C LEU A 62 38.37 -0.22 13.04
N ARG A 63 38.15 1.02 13.48
CA ARG A 63 36.87 1.52 13.98
C ARG A 63 36.14 2.20 12.83
N VAL A 64 35.14 1.53 12.28
CA VAL A 64 34.32 2.02 11.16
C VAL A 64 33.12 2.77 11.74
N PHE A 65 32.93 4.02 11.31
CA PHE A 65 31.78 4.84 11.69
C PHE A 65 30.56 4.55 10.80
N GLN A 66 29.41 5.09 11.18
CA GLN A 66 28.14 4.92 10.47
C GLN A 66 28.28 5.23 8.96
N PRO A 67 27.75 4.37 8.06
CA PRO A 67 27.77 4.61 6.63
C PRO A 67 26.93 5.82 6.25
N GLN A 68 27.45 6.60 5.29
CA GLN A 68 26.72 7.63 4.58
C GLN A 68 26.40 7.13 3.17
N VAL A 69 25.14 7.24 2.78
CA VAL A 69 24.65 6.98 1.43
C VAL A 69 25.18 8.06 0.49
N GLU A 70 25.82 7.68 -0.62
CA GLU A 70 26.16 8.57 -1.73
C GLU A 70 25.19 8.43 -2.90
N SER A 71 24.63 7.23 -3.11
CA SER A 71 23.52 6.97 -4.03
C SER A 71 22.78 5.70 -3.63
N TRP A 72 21.49 5.61 -3.97
CA TRP A 72 20.72 4.38 -3.86
C TRP A 72 19.74 4.33 -5.04
N GLN A 73 19.86 3.32 -5.90
CA GLN A 73 19.09 3.20 -7.14
C GLN A 73 18.68 1.74 -7.34
N GLY A 74 17.37 1.47 -7.40
CA GLY A 74 16.87 0.10 -7.32
C GLY A 74 17.37 -0.61 -6.06
N ASN A 75 17.92 -1.81 -6.21
CA ASN A 75 18.58 -2.53 -5.13
C ASN A 75 20.10 -2.27 -4.99
N GLN A 76 20.67 -1.25 -5.66
CA GLN A 76 22.10 -0.94 -5.60
C GLN A 76 22.36 0.29 -4.72
N LEU A 77 23.15 0.10 -3.65
CA LEU A 77 23.56 1.13 -2.70
C LEU A 77 25.03 1.50 -2.90
N GLY A 78 25.30 2.75 -3.26
CA GLY A 78 26.63 3.37 -3.19
C GLY A 78 26.80 4.10 -1.85
N PHE A 79 27.85 3.77 -1.10
CA PHE A 79 28.07 4.30 0.24
C PHE A 79 29.53 4.68 0.50
N ARG A 80 29.75 5.55 1.49
CA ARG A 80 31.05 5.78 2.12
C ARG A 80 30.98 5.56 3.63
N VAL A 81 32.08 5.13 4.23
CA VAL A 81 32.26 5.03 5.68
C VAL A 81 33.53 5.79 6.08
N ALA A 82 33.43 6.67 7.06
CA ALA A 82 34.62 7.16 7.77
C ALA A 82 35.17 6.05 8.68
N ALA A 83 36.48 6.01 8.89
CA ALA A 83 37.10 5.05 9.79
C ALA A 83 38.36 5.59 10.47
N ASP A 84 38.61 5.08 11.67
CA ASP A 84 39.83 5.29 12.47
C ASP A 84 40.61 3.96 12.54
N ALA A 85 41.81 3.94 11.97
CA ALA A 85 42.71 2.80 12.05
C ALA A 85 43.70 2.99 13.20
N GLY A 86 43.35 2.40 14.35
CA GLY A 86 44.16 2.41 15.56
C GLY A 86 45.18 1.26 15.59
N SER A 87 46.47 1.58 15.61
CA SER A 87 47.56 0.59 15.73
C SER A 87 48.29 0.73 17.07
N THR A 88 48.48 -0.37 17.79
CA THR A 88 49.33 -0.39 19.00
C THR A 88 50.79 -0.47 18.58
N THR A 89 51.56 0.58 18.86
CA THR A 89 53.02 0.59 18.60
C THR A 89 53.76 -0.30 19.60
N ALA A 90 54.98 -0.73 19.26
CA ALA A 90 55.84 -1.56 20.12
C ALA A 90 56.14 -0.94 21.51
N ASN A 91 55.92 0.37 21.69
CA ASN A 91 56.08 1.10 22.94
C ASN A 91 54.75 1.26 23.73
N GLY A 92 53.68 0.59 23.32
CA GLY A 92 52.36 0.65 23.97
C GLY A 92 51.52 1.89 23.65
N ALA A 93 52.03 2.84 22.85
CA ALA A 93 51.27 4.01 22.41
C ALA A 93 50.34 3.66 21.24
N THR A 94 49.09 4.14 21.28
CA THR A 94 48.11 3.93 20.20
C THR A 94 48.23 5.07 19.19
N ALA A 95 48.60 4.76 17.94
CA ALA A 95 48.52 5.71 16.84
C ALA A 95 47.17 5.55 16.13
N SER A 96 46.49 6.67 15.85
CA SER A 96 45.18 6.73 15.18
C SER A 96 45.33 7.35 13.79
N ASN A 97 44.75 6.71 12.78
CA ASN A 97 44.82 7.14 11.39
C ASN A 97 43.41 7.25 10.82
N PHE A 98 42.93 8.48 10.62
CA PHE A 98 41.61 8.74 10.06
C PHE A 98 41.62 8.64 8.54
N GLY A 99 40.57 8.03 8.00
CA GLY A 99 40.34 7.91 6.57
C GLY A 99 38.90 7.61 6.21
N VAL A 100 38.66 7.36 4.93
CA VAL A 100 37.34 7.04 4.37
C VAL A 100 37.47 5.85 3.42
N PHE A 101 36.51 4.94 3.46
CA PHE A 101 36.30 3.95 2.40
C PHE A 101 35.03 4.28 1.61
N TRP A 102 35.01 3.88 0.35
CA TRP A 102 33.81 3.83 -0.48
C TRP A 102 33.52 2.40 -0.87
N GLY A 103 32.24 2.09 -1.02
CA GLY A 103 31.79 0.77 -1.43
C GLY A 103 30.45 0.79 -2.15
N THR A 104 30.10 -0.37 -2.67
CA THR A 104 28.80 -0.70 -3.25
C THR A 104 28.26 -1.94 -2.59
N ALA A 105 26.94 -2.08 -2.51
CA ALA A 105 26.28 -3.28 -1.98
C ALA A 105 24.91 -3.46 -2.64
N ARG A 106 24.50 -4.73 -2.81
CA ARG A 106 23.11 -5.05 -3.13
C ARG A 106 22.29 -5.01 -1.84
N THR A 107 21.16 -4.32 -1.84
CA THR A 107 20.25 -4.22 -0.71
C THR A 107 19.11 -5.23 -0.84
N ASP A 108 18.87 -6.01 0.22
CA ASP A 108 17.54 -6.61 0.44
C ASP A 108 16.80 -5.76 1.49
N VAL A 109 15.59 -5.29 1.17
CA VAL A 109 14.84 -4.25 1.89
C VAL A 109 13.51 -4.80 2.37
N ASP A 110 13.42 -4.95 3.69
CA ASP A 110 12.22 -5.32 4.43
C ASP A 110 11.60 -4.04 5.01
N ARG A 111 10.61 -3.48 4.29
CA ARG A 111 9.87 -2.29 4.74
C ARG A 111 9.01 -2.58 5.99
N PRO A 112 8.26 -3.70 6.10
CA PRO A 112 7.50 -4.05 7.30
C PRO A 112 8.33 -4.05 8.59
N ASN A 113 9.50 -4.71 8.61
CA ASN A 113 10.38 -4.76 9.78
C ASN A 113 11.37 -3.59 9.86
N ARG A 114 11.37 -2.69 8.87
CA ARG A 114 12.28 -1.53 8.72
C ARG A 114 13.76 -1.91 8.69
N LEU A 115 14.11 -3.02 8.02
CA LEU A 115 15.48 -3.52 7.93
C LEU A 115 15.99 -3.52 6.49
N VAL A 116 17.30 -3.31 6.34
CA VAL A 116 18.01 -3.44 5.08
C VAL A 116 19.24 -4.32 5.30
N THR A 117 19.29 -5.47 4.62
CA THR A 117 20.45 -6.36 4.63
C THR A 117 21.32 -6.09 3.42
N LEU A 118 22.62 -5.87 3.65
CA LEU A 118 23.59 -5.62 2.61
C LEU A 118 24.30 -6.91 2.19
N HIS A 119 24.13 -7.25 0.91
CA HIS A 119 24.78 -8.36 0.21
C HIS A 119 25.86 -7.84 -0.74
N ASP A 120 26.75 -8.74 -1.16
CA ASP A 120 27.72 -8.52 -2.25
C ASP A 120 28.61 -7.27 -2.08
N ILE A 121 28.83 -6.88 -0.81
CA ILE A 121 29.53 -5.65 -0.41
C ILE A 121 30.92 -5.62 -1.03
N THR A 122 31.17 -4.62 -1.87
CA THR A 122 32.43 -4.42 -2.57
C THR A 122 33.04 -3.07 -2.20
N ILE A 123 34.19 -3.06 -1.53
CA ILE A 123 34.88 -1.84 -1.09
C ILE A 123 35.80 -1.33 -2.20
N THR A 124 35.27 -0.38 -2.98
CA THR A 124 35.83 0.11 -4.25
C THR A 124 37.04 1.02 -4.07
N ARG A 125 37.12 1.78 -2.96
CA ARG A 125 38.18 2.78 -2.73
C ARG A 125 38.50 2.97 -1.25
N SER A 126 39.73 3.34 -0.94
CA SER A 126 40.17 3.87 0.36
C SER A 126 40.85 5.24 0.19
N ASN A 127 40.85 6.03 1.26
CA ASN A 127 41.66 7.25 1.38
C ASN A 127 42.03 7.49 2.84
N PHE A 128 43.29 7.23 3.20
CA PHE A 128 43.89 7.44 4.52
C PHE A 128 45.16 8.28 4.33
N PRO A 129 45.07 9.63 4.35
CA PRO A 129 46.18 10.51 3.97
C PRO A 129 47.45 10.40 4.84
N THR A 130 47.36 9.75 6.00
CA THR A 130 48.50 9.48 6.91
C THR A 130 49.17 8.13 6.67
N LEU A 131 48.62 7.26 5.80
CA LEU A 131 49.15 5.93 5.50
C LEU A 131 49.80 5.89 4.11
N ALA A 132 50.99 5.30 4.01
CA ALA A 132 51.78 5.27 2.78
C ALA A 132 51.14 4.44 1.64
N ASP A 133 50.23 3.51 1.97
CA ASP A 133 49.45 2.70 1.01
C ASP A 133 48.04 3.28 0.75
N ASN A 134 47.74 4.46 1.31
CA ASN A 134 46.42 5.08 1.34
C ASN A 134 45.28 4.18 1.89
N GLY A 135 45.61 3.23 2.76
CA GLY A 135 44.68 2.29 3.39
C GLY A 135 44.30 1.07 2.54
N THR A 136 45.08 0.74 1.50
CA THR A 136 44.84 -0.40 0.59
C THR A 136 44.83 -1.75 1.31
N ALA A 137 45.71 -1.96 2.30
CA ALA A 137 45.71 -3.16 3.14
C ALA A 137 44.44 -3.24 4.00
N LEU A 138 44.06 -2.13 4.64
CA LEU A 138 42.85 -2.03 5.46
C LEU A 138 41.57 -2.28 4.63
N ARG A 139 41.53 -1.77 3.39
CA ARG A 139 40.45 -2.00 2.43
C ARG A 139 40.25 -3.49 2.16
N THR A 140 41.35 -4.22 2.02
CA THR A 140 41.36 -5.67 1.74
C THR A 140 40.92 -6.48 2.96
N GLY A 141 41.35 -6.10 4.17
CA GLY A 141 40.88 -6.73 5.41
C GLY A 141 39.40 -6.46 5.70
N LEU A 142 38.93 -5.22 5.48
CA LEU A 142 37.52 -4.84 5.64
C LEU A 142 36.63 -5.58 4.62
N GLN A 143 37.08 -5.75 3.38
CA GLN A 143 36.42 -6.54 2.35
C GLN A 143 36.21 -8.01 2.78
N GLN A 144 37.17 -8.61 3.48
CA GLN A 144 37.06 -9.97 4.00
C GLN A 144 36.09 -10.05 5.19
N GLN A 145 36.13 -9.08 6.11
CA GLN A 145 35.20 -9.01 7.25
C GLN A 145 33.73 -8.83 6.83
N TYR A 146 33.47 -8.07 5.76
CA TYR A 146 32.11 -7.97 5.21
C TYR A 146 31.64 -9.23 4.48
N ALA A 147 32.56 -10.01 3.88
CA ALA A 147 32.21 -11.30 3.27
C ALA A 147 31.87 -12.39 4.30
N SER A 148 32.32 -12.27 5.55
CA SER A 148 32.06 -13.24 6.63
C SER A 148 30.92 -12.85 7.58
N THR A 149 30.20 -11.75 7.32
CA THR A 149 29.24 -11.16 8.28
C THR A 149 27.93 -10.75 7.59
N ALA A 150 26.79 -11.06 8.20
CA ALA A 150 25.50 -10.51 7.77
C ALA A 150 25.42 -9.01 8.13
N ASN A 151 25.26 -8.14 7.14
CA ASN A 151 25.36 -6.69 7.32
C ASN A 151 23.99 -6.00 7.26
N THR A 152 23.18 -6.18 8.30
CA THR A 152 21.88 -5.53 8.43
C THR A 152 21.99 -4.14 9.08
N LEU A 153 21.16 -3.21 8.61
CA LEU A 153 21.02 -1.81 9.05
C LEU A 153 19.52 -1.45 9.19
N PRO A 154 19.13 -0.51 10.06
CA PRO A 154 17.79 0.07 10.04
C PRO A 154 17.54 0.87 8.76
N LEU A 155 16.35 0.75 8.18
CA LEU A 155 15.92 1.50 6.99
C LEU A 155 15.96 3.01 7.24
N ASP A 156 15.53 3.45 8.43
CA ASP A 156 15.59 4.84 8.91
C ASP A 156 16.97 5.49 8.74
N LEU A 157 18.03 4.72 9.01
CA LEU A 157 19.41 5.19 8.99
C LEU A 157 19.85 5.53 7.56
N LEU A 158 19.48 4.67 6.60
CA LEU A 158 19.76 4.88 5.19
C LEU A 158 18.84 5.97 4.60
N GLN A 159 17.56 6.04 5.00
CA GLN A 159 16.64 7.11 4.61
C GLN A 159 17.14 8.50 5.04
N ALA A 160 17.53 8.65 6.32
CA ALA A 160 18.07 9.91 6.84
C ALA A 160 19.38 10.33 6.14
N SER A 161 20.27 9.37 5.85
CA SER A 161 21.48 9.68 5.09
C SER A 161 21.24 9.97 3.61
N LEU A 162 20.24 9.33 3.00
CA LEU A 162 19.85 9.60 1.60
C LEU A 162 19.23 11.00 1.50
N ALA A 163 18.42 11.41 2.47
CA ALA A 163 17.93 12.79 2.61
C ALA A 163 19.07 13.81 2.70
N ALA A 164 20.09 13.53 3.53
CA ALA A 164 21.27 14.39 3.66
C ALA A 164 22.15 14.44 2.39
N SER A 165 22.08 13.43 1.52
CA SER A 165 22.83 13.39 0.24
C SER A 165 22.20 14.26 -0.86
N GLY A 166 20.88 14.51 -0.80
CA GLY A 166 20.13 15.20 -1.86
C GLY A 166 20.01 14.43 -3.18
N SER A 167 20.43 13.16 -3.25
CA SER A 167 20.57 12.40 -4.52
C SER A 167 19.28 11.84 -5.10
N VAL A 168 18.14 11.90 -4.39
CA VAL A 168 16.83 11.49 -4.94
C VAL A 168 16.32 12.55 -5.90
N GLN A 169 16.24 12.20 -7.19
CA GLN A 169 15.59 12.97 -8.25
C GLN A 169 14.58 12.04 -8.94
N THR A 170 13.31 12.15 -8.56
CA THR A 170 12.21 11.40 -9.17
C THR A 170 11.56 12.22 -10.29
N GLY A 171 11.31 11.60 -11.44
CA GLY A 171 10.54 12.22 -12.52
C GLY A 171 9.06 12.39 -12.11
N GLY A 172 8.49 13.57 -12.38
CA GLY A 172 7.07 13.84 -12.11
C GLY A 172 6.16 13.21 -13.16
N VAL A 173 5.17 12.43 -12.71
CA VAL A 173 4.17 11.77 -13.54
C VAL A 173 3.06 12.75 -13.92
N ALA A 174 2.67 12.76 -15.20
CA ALA A 174 1.60 13.60 -15.75
C ALA A 174 0.20 13.11 -15.35
N VAL A 175 -0.10 13.20 -14.05
CA VAL A 175 -1.38 12.85 -13.42
C VAL A 175 -2.54 13.75 -13.87
N ARG A 176 -3.77 13.26 -13.77
CA ARG A 176 -4.99 14.05 -13.97
C ARG A 176 -5.56 14.51 -12.64
N ASN A 177 -5.49 15.82 -12.40
CA ASN A 177 -6.00 16.45 -11.17
C ASN A 177 -7.37 17.12 -11.42
N THR A 178 -8.21 16.52 -12.27
CA THR A 178 -9.61 16.94 -12.43
C THR A 178 -10.37 16.58 -11.14
N PRO A 179 -11.08 17.52 -10.50
CA PRO A 179 -11.78 17.22 -9.24
C PRO A 179 -12.84 16.13 -9.44
N PRO A 180 -12.93 15.14 -8.53
CA PRO A 180 -14.08 14.24 -8.48
C PRO A 180 -15.34 15.01 -8.03
N ALA A 181 -16.51 14.37 -8.10
CA ALA A 181 -17.72 14.89 -7.50
C ALA A 181 -17.62 14.86 -5.96
N ILE A 182 -17.11 15.94 -5.35
CA ILE A 182 -16.96 16.09 -3.90
C ILE A 182 -18.34 16.32 -3.26
N ILE A 183 -18.68 15.47 -2.30
CA ILE A 183 -19.96 15.45 -1.57
C ILE A 183 -19.64 15.73 -0.10
N VAL A 184 -20.23 16.76 0.48
CA VAL A 184 -20.14 17.05 1.92
C VAL A 184 -21.41 16.58 2.61
N SER A 185 -21.28 15.90 3.75
CA SER A 185 -22.40 15.49 4.59
C SER A 185 -22.15 15.82 6.05
N ASN A 186 -23.10 16.53 6.67
CA ASN A 186 -23.07 16.92 8.09
C ASN A 186 -23.75 15.86 9.00
N SER A 187 -23.86 14.62 8.50
CA SER A 187 -24.54 13.47 9.10
C SER A 187 -23.94 12.16 8.55
N PRO A 188 -24.08 11.01 9.25
CA PRO A 188 -23.60 9.72 8.75
C PRO A 188 -24.07 9.44 7.31
N ALA A 189 -23.12 9.09 6.45
CA ALA A 189 -23.36 8.88 5.03
C ALA A 189 -22.41 7.81 4.47
N VAL A 190 -22.83 7.17 3.39
CA VAL A 190 -22.06 6.13 2.69
C VAL A 190 -22.04 6.45 1.20
N LEU A 191 -20.85 6.51 0.61
CA LEU A 191 -20.65 6.54 -0.84
C LEU A 191 -20.77 5.11 -1.36
N VAL A 192 -21.48 4.92 -2.47
CA VAL A 192 -21.56 3.64 -3.17
C VAL A 192 -21.17 3.87 -4.64
N PRO A 193 -19.89 3.62 -4.99
CA PRO A 193 -19.44 3.76 -6.37
C PRO A 193 -19.96 2.59 -7.21
N ILE A 194 -20.41 2.91 -8.41
CA ILE A 194 -20.68 1.98 -9.52
C ILE A 194 -19.72 2.40 -10.64
N SER A 195 -18.95 1.47 -11.16
CA SER A 195 -17.85 1.78 -12.09
C SER A 195 -18.41 1.95 -13.51
N GLY A 196 -18.93 3.15 -13.78
CA GLY A 196 -19.68 3.50 -14.97
C GLY A 196 -21.18 3.19 -14.85
N THR A 197 -21.86 3.10 -15.99
CA THR A 197 -23.30 2.77 -16.04
C THR A 197 -23.58 1.40 -15.40
N PRO A 198 -24.64 1.25 -14.58
CA PRO A 198 -24.97 -0.01 -13.90
C PRO A 198 -25.18 -1.17 -14.87
N VAL A 199 -24.37 -2.22 -14.74
CA VAL A 199 -24.52 -3.49 -15.46
C VAL A 199 -25.29 -4.44 -14.57
N ILE A 200 -26.50 -4.83 -15.00
CA ILE A 200 -27.39 -5.69 -14.22
C ILE A 200 -27.28 -7.12 -14.74
N LYS A 201 -27.10 -8.09 -13.83
CA LYS A 201 -26.89 -9.52 -14.13
C LYS A 201 -27.64 -10.40 -13.14
N ASP A 202 -28.17 -11.52 -13.62
CA ASP A 202 -28.82 -12.54 -12.78
C ASP A 202 -27.84 -13.10 -11.73
N VAL A 203 -28.35 -13.45 -10.55
CA VAL A 203 -27.58 -14.17 -9.52
C VAL A 203 -27.92 -15.66 -9.60
N PRO A 204 -26.98 -16.55 -9.96
CA PRO A 204 -27.25 -17.96 -10.20
C PRO A 204 -27.92 -18.69 -9.03
N ASP A 205 -28.84 -19.60 -9.40
CA ASP A 205 -29.70 -20.38 -8.51
C ASP A 205 -30.64 -19.53 -7.63
N SER A 206 -31.04 -18.34 -8.08
CA SER A 206 -31.89 -17.43 -7.31
C SER A 206 -32.96 -16.72 -8.15
N ARG A 207 -33.76 -15.88 -7.49
CA ARG A 207 -34.81 -15.01 -8.06
C ARG A 207 -34.38 -13.54 -8.21
N PHE A 208 -33.08 -13.27 -8.05
CA PHE A 208 -32.51 -11.93 -7.96
C PHE A 208 -31.59 -11.61 -9.14
N GLU A 209 -31.61 -10.35 -9.54
CA GLU A 209 -30.58 -9.73 -10.37
C GLU A 209 -29.85 -8.66 -9.57
N ARG A 210 -28.54 -8.49 -9.81
CA ARG A 210 -27.67 -7.57 -9.08
C ARG A 210 -26.95 -6.59 -10.00
N VAL A 211 -26.55 -5.44 -9.45
CA VAL A 211 -25.56 -4.58 -10.12
C VAL A 211 -24.19 -5.24 -9.97
N LEU A 212 -23.56 -5.61 -11.08
CA LEU A 212 -22.31 -6.38 -11.10
C LEU A 212 -21.06 -5.49 -11.01
N ASN A 213 -21.08 -4.29 -11.60
CA ASN A 213 -19.94 -3.35 -11.60
C ASN A 213 -19.90 -2.45 -10.35
N THR A 214 -20.17 -3.03 -9.20
CA THR A 214 -19.87 -2.49 -7.87
C THR A 214 -19.60 -3.65 -6.92
N ARG A 215 -18.82 -3.43 -5.86
CA ARG A 215 -18.67 -4.43 -4.81
C ARG A 215 -19.85 -4.40 -3.81
N ALA A 216 -20.51 -3.25 -3.64
CA ALA A 216 -21.63 -3.13 -2.70
C ALA A 216 -22.85 -3.94 -3.15
N LEU A 217 -23.44 -4.74 -2.27
CA LEU A 217 -24.54 -5.63 -2.65
C LEU A 217 -25.86 -4.88 -2.92
N ILE A 218 -26.05 -4.48 -4.19
CA ILE A 218 -27.32 -3.97 -4.72
C ILE A 218 -28.02 -5.06 -5.54
N MET A 219 -29.24 -5.44 -5.15
CA MET A 219 -30.07 -6.43 -5.83
C MET A 219 -31.52 -5.94 -6.03
N ARG A 220 -32.24 -6.56 -6.95
CA ARG A 220 -33.72 -6.53 -7.02
C ARG A 220 -34.25 -7.90 -7.41
N THR A 221 -35.57 -8.09 -7.38
CA THR A 221 -36.21 -9.34 -7.82
C THR A 221 -36.80 -9.17 -9.21
N HIS A 222 -36.85 -10.24 -10.02
CA HIS A 222 -37.46 -10.17 -11.35
C HIS A 222 -38.98 -9.87 -11.37
N LEU A 223 -39.61 -9.73 -10.19
CA LEU A 223 -41.05 -9.49 -10.04
C LEU A 223 -41.39 -8.01 -9.83
N ASP A 224 -40.40 -7.16 -9.54
CA ASP A 224 -40.63 -5.78 -9.13
C ASP A 224 -39.42 -4.86 -9.39
N SER A 225 -39.61 -3.54 -9.32
CA SER A 225 -38.56 -2.55 -9.58
C SER A 225 -37.89 -2.01 -8.31
N THR A 226 -38.07 -2.64 -7.15
CA THR A 226 -37.46 -2.19 -5.89
C THR A 226 -36.02 -2.66 -5.82
N TRP A 227 -35.09 -1.72 -5.77
CA TRP A 227 -33.70 -1.99 -5.43
C TRP A 227 -33.56 -2.15 -3.92
N TYR A 228 -32.72 -3.10 -3.52
CA TYR A 228 -32.33 -3.39 -2.15
C TYR A 228 -30.80 -3.33 -2.05
N LEU A 229 -30.29 -2.60 -1.06
CA LEU A 229 -28.86 -2.44 -0.77
C LEU A 229 -28.60 -2.93 0.67
N HIS A 230 -27.68 -3.87 0.84
CA HIS A 230 -27.28 -4.30 2.18
C HIS A 230 -26.41 -3.22 2.84
N VAL A 231 -26.72 -2.86 4.09
CA VAL A 231 -25.96 -1.90 4.91
C VAL A 231 -26.03 -2.33 6.38
N TYR A 232 -24.88 -2.39 7.05
CA TYR A 232 -24.75 -2.74 8.46
C TYR A 232 -25.37 -4.12 8.79
N ASP A 233 -26.50 -4.15 9.47
CA ASP A 233 -27.22 -5.32 9.96
C ASP A 233 -28.55 -5.58 9.22
N GLY A 234 -28.75 -4.97 8.05
CA GLY A 234 -29.95 -5.22 7.25
C GLY A 234 -29.98 -4.49 5.90
N TRP A 235 -31.19 -4.17 5.44
CA TRP A 235 -31.44 -3.71 4.07
C TRP A 235 -32.01 -2.30 4.03
N LEU A 236 -31.46 -1.49 3.12
CA LEU A 236 -32.12 -0.30 2.59
C LEU A 236 -32.78 -0.63 1.26
N SER A 237 -33.78 0.16 0.87
CA SER A 237 -34.57 -0.01 -0.34
C SER A 237 -34.84 1.31 -1.05
N SER A 238 -35.00 1.27 -2.37
CA SER A 238 -35.40 2.42 -3.19
C SER A 238 -36.05 1.99 -4.51
N THR A 239 -36.85 2.88 -5.12
CA THR A 239 -37.37 2.71 -6.48
C THR A 239 -36.38 3.16 -7.56
N SER A 240 -35.22 3.70 -7.18
CA SER A 240 -34.14 4.13 -8.08
C SER A 240 -32.78 3.92 -7.44
N LEU A 241 -31.76 3.57 -8.24
CA LEU A 241 -30.38 3.50 -7.76
C LEU A 241 -29.90 4.85 -7.19
N SER A 242 -30.40 5.97 -7.73
CA SER A 242 -30.12 7.32 -7.21
C SER A 242 -30.62 7.59 -5.79
N GLY A 243 -31.43 6.68 -5.21
CA GLY A 243 -32.20 6.94 -4.01
C GLY A 243 -33.43 7.83 -4.27
N PRO A 244 -34.12 8.29 -3.20
CA PRO A 244 -33.73 8.15 -1.79
C PRO A 244 -33.79 6.70 -1.30
N TRP A 245 -32.85 6.33 -0.44
CA TRP A 245 -32.76 5.00 0.16
C TRP A 245 -33.32 5.03 1.60
N VAL A 246 -34.19 4.07 1.93
CA VAL A 246 -34.87 3.96 3.25
C VAL A 246 -34.88 2.52 3.75
N VAL A 247 -34.94 2.30 5.06
CA VAL A 247 -34.93 0.95 5.66
C VAL A 247 -36.06 0.09 5.07
N ALA A 248 -35.71 -1.07 4.52
CA ALA A 248 -36.65 -1.98 3.89
C ALA A 248 -37.56 -2.62 4.95
N SER A 249 -38.85 -2.27 4.96
CA SER A 249 -39.80 -2.81 5.95
C SER A 249 -40.13 -4.28 5.72
N ASN A 250 -40.08 -4.73 4.46
CA ASN A 250 -40.24 -6.12 4.05
C ASN A 250 -39.20 -6.41 2.94
N PRO A 251 -37.97 -6.83 3.28
CA PRO A 251 -37.05 -7.37 2.30
C PRO A 251 -37.62 -8.67 1.68
N PRO A 252 -37.24 -9.04 0.44
CA PRO A 252 -37.77 -10.23 -0.20
C PRO A 252 -37.26 -11.51 0.49
N MET A 253 -38.06 -12.57 0.50
CA MET A 253 -37.60 -13.89 0.94
C MET A 253 -36.33 -14.31 0.19
N ASP A 254 -35.48 -15.05 0.89
CA ASP A 254 -34.22 -15.64 0.43
C ASP A 254 -33.06 -14.64 0.18
N ILE A 255 -33.28 -13.33 0.33
CA ILE A 255 -32.28 -12.30 0.03
C ILE A 255 -31.03 -12.40 0.92
N ASP A 256 -31.19 -12.75 2.20
CA ASP A 256 -30.09 -12.89 3.16
C ASP A 256 -29.22 -14.11 2.89
N GLU A 257 -29.81 -15.21 2.39
CA GLU A 257 -29.07 -16.41 2.00
C GLU A 257 -28.22 -16.13 0.76
N VAL A 258 -28.82 -15.46 -0.24
CA VAL A 258 -28.12 -15.01 -1.46
C VAL A 258 -26.99 -14.02 -1.11
N ALA A 259 -27.25 -13.07 -0.21
CA ALA A 259 -26.23 -12.14 0.27
C ALA A 259 -25.06 -12.85 0.94
N GLN A 260 -25.33 -13.82 1.82
CA GLN A 260 -24.29 -14.63 2.45
C GLN A 260 -23.56 -15.55 1.46
N LYS A 261 -24.24 -16.09 0.43
CA LYS A 261 -23.62 -16.89 -0.65
C LYS A 261 -22.59 -16.03 -1.40
N LEU A 262 -22.97 -14.82 -1.80
CA LEU A 262 -22.11 -13.87 -2.53
C LEU A 262 -20.94 -13.37 -1.67
N ALA A 263 -21.19 -12.98 -0.42
CA ALA A 263 -20.16 -12.47 0.49
C ALA A 263 -19.11 -13.54 0.86
N LYS A 264 -19.55 -14.77 1.15
CA LYS A 264 -18.62 -15.90 1.43
C LYS A 264 -17.76 -16.31 0.22
N ALA A 265 -18.15 -15.88 -0.99
CA ALA A 265 -17.41 -16.07 -2.24
C ALA A 265 -16.57 -14.85 -2.65
N GLY A 266 -16.48 -13.79 -1.82
CA GLY A 266 -15.79 -12.53 -2.17
C GLY A 266 -16.45 -11.71 -3.28
N GLN A 267 -17.65 -12.11 -3.71
CA GLN A 267 -18.33 -11.53 -4.88
C GLN A 267 -19.13 -10.26 -4.55
N ALA A 268 -19.35 -9.95 -3.28
CA ALA A 268 -19.99 -8.72 -2.83
C ALA A 268 -19.59 -8.37 -1.39
N ASP A 269 -19.58 -7.08 -1.07
CA ASP A 269 -19.51 -6.55 0.29
C ASP A 269 -20.93 -6.20 0.78
N LEU A 270 -21.18 -6.52 2.04
CA LEU A 270 -22.44 -6.28 2.76
C LEU A 270 -22.46 -4.90 3.46
N LEU A 271 -21.36 -4.15 3.39
CA LEU A 271 -21.17 -2.84 4.01
C LEU A 271 -21.46 -2.91 5.52
N ASP A 272 -20.95 -3.95 6.19
CA ASP A 272 -21.41 -4.38 7.52
C ASP A 272 -20.82 -3.57 8.71
N GLY A 273 -19.85 -2.70 8.42
CA GLY A 273 -19.10 -1.89 9.39
C GLY A 273 -17.61 -2.19 9.42
N GLY A 274 -17.23 -3.45 9.19
CA GLY A 274 -15.92 -3.96 9.58
C GLY A 274 -15.68 -3.90 11.11
N GLY A 275 -14.47 -4.24 11.53
CA GLY A 275 -14.03 -4.13 12.92
C GLY A 275 -14.78 -5.03 13.93
N THR A 276 -14.55 -4.78 15.21
CA THR A 276 -15.12 -5.57 16.33
C THR A 276 -16.44 -5.03 16.86
N VAL A 277 -16.79 -3.77 16.58
CA VAL A 277 -18.04 -3.13 17.01
C VAL A 277 -18.80 -2.69 15.76
N LYS A 278 -19.77 -3.49 15.35
CA LYS A 278 -20.54 -3.21 14.14
C LYS A 278 -21.62 -2.14 14.38
N PRO A 279 -21.83 -1.21 13.43
CA PRO A 279 -22.97 -0.29 13.42
C PRO A 279 -24.29 -1.06 13.19
N SER A 280 -25.42 -0.34 13.34
CA SER A 280 -26.76 -0.90 13.14
C SER A 280 -27.73 0.15 12.62
N LEU A 281 -28.58 -0.24 11.67
CA LEU A 281 -29.64 0.60 11.11
C LEU A 281 -30.69 0.99 12.16
N ALA A 282 -30.84 0.22 13.24
CA ALA A 282 -31.69 0.57 14.38
C ALA A 282 -31.17 1.77 15.18
N ASN A 283 -29.85 2.02 15.15
CA ASN A 283 -29.20 3.15 15.83
C ASN A 283 -29.01 4.37 14.92
N SER A 284 -28.64 4.16 13.65
CA SER A 284 -28.49 5.23 12.67
C SER A 284 -28.59 4.71 11.24
N VAL A 285 -29.48 5.32 10.44
CA VAL A 285 -29.59 5.06 9.01
C VAL A 285 -28.72 6.09 8.27
N PRO A 286 -27.67 5.68 7.55
CA PRO A 286 -26.80 6.61 6.85
C PRO A 286 -27.43 7.11 5.54
N THR A 287 -27.10 8.34 5.14
CA THR A 287 -27.47 8.86 3.81
C THR A 287 -26.65 8.15 2.73
N ILE A 288 -27.32 7.45 1.81
CA ILE A 288 -26.65 6.72 0.72
C ILE A 288 -26.48 7.63 -0.51
N TYR A 289 -25.23 7.73 -0.99
CA TYR A 289 -24.88 8.40 -2.23
C TYR A 289 -24.36 7.38 -3.24
N VAL A 290 -25.25 6.83 -4.08
CA VAL A 290 -24.84 6.02 -5.24
C VAL A 290 -24.26 6.95 -6.32
N ARG A 291 -23.14 6.57 -6.96
CA ARG A 291 -22.45 7.37 -7.98
C ARG A 291 -21.87 6.48 -9.10
N GLU A 292 -22.20 6.80 -10.35
CA GLU A 292 -21.69 6.13 -11.57
C GLU A 292 -20.34 6.72 -12.07
N SER A 293 -19.77 7.66 -11.32
CA SER A 293 -18.57 8.41 -11.68
C SER A 293 -17.76 8.78 -10.44
N ALA A 294 -16.46 9.04 -10.63
CA ALA A 294 -15.52 9.39 -9.57
C ALA A 294 -16.06 10.51 -8.66
N ALA A 295 -16.21 10.18 -7.38
CA ALA A 295 -16.81 11.03 -6.36
C ALA A 295 -16.04 10.84 -5.05
N GLU A 296 -15.99 11.87 -4.21
CA GLU A 296 -15.38 11.78 -2.88
C GLU A 296 -16.40 12.20 -1.83
N LEU A 297 -16.52 11.45 -0.74
CA LEU A 297 -17.44 11.78 0.35
C LEU A 297 -16.67 12.29 1.55
N VAL A 298 -17.04 13.48 2.05
CA VAL A 298 -16.52 14.10 3.28
C VAL A 298 -17.63 14.10 4.32
N VAL A 299 -17.43 13.37 5.43
CA VAL A 299 -18.44 13.23 6.50
C VAL A 299 -18.01 14.00 7.74
N PHE A 300 -18.74 15.07 8.05
CA PHE A 300 -18.64 15.81 9.30
C PHE A 300 -19.61 15.24 10.35
N LYS A 301 -19.14 15.15 11.60
CA LYS A 301 -19.96 14.82 12.76
C LYS A 301 -20.73 16.07 13.20
N GLY A 302 -21.85 16.34 12.53
CA GLY A 302 -22.64 17.56 12.68
C GLY A 302 -22.12 18.67 11.77
N GLN A 303 -22.34 19.94 12.15
CA GLN A 303 -21.80 21.10 11.42
C GLN A 303 -20.25 21.15 11.55
N PRO A 304 -19.52 21.69 10.55
CA PRO A 304 -18.06 21.78 10.60
C PRO A 304 -17.51 22.55 11.81
N ASP A 305 -16.59 21.92 12.55
CA ASP A 305 -15.85 22.48 13.68
C ASP A 305 -14.41 22.81 13.26
N PHE A 306 -14.08 24.11 13.15
CA PHE A 306 -12.79 24.60 12.67
C PHE A 306 -11.94 25.18 13.80
N GLN A 307 -10.80 24.55 14.06
CA GLN A 307 -9.89 24.86 15.18
C GLN A 307 -8.58 25.50 14.71
N PRO A 308 -8.05 26.57 15.34
CA PRO A 308 -6.88 27.29 14.85
C PRO A 308 -5.58 26.47 14.82
N ILE A 309 -4.86 26.51 13.70
CA ILE A 309 -3.48 25.99 13.59
C ILE A 309 -2.52 27.08 14.10
N ALA A 310 -1.93 26.85 15.28
CA ALA A 310 -1.09 27.83 15.97
C ALA A 310 0.06 28.36 15.10
N GLY A 311 0.22 29.69 15.04
CA GLY A 311 1.24 30.36 14.24
C GLY A 311 0.86 30.63 12.78
N THR A 312 -0.39 30.38 12.39
CA THR A 312 -0.90 30.56 11.02
C THR A 312 -2.28 31.24 11.00
N ALA A 313 -2.73 31.63 9.80
CA ALA A 313 -4.12 32.02 9.49
C ALA A 313 -5.02 30.82 9.11
N LEU A 314 -4.56 29.58 9.32
CA LEU A 314 -5.28 28.36 8.94
C LEU A 314 -6.10 27.80 10.10
N LEU A 315 -7.30 27.29 9.82
CA LEU A 315 -8.12 26.53 10.76
C LEU A 315 -8.32 25.09 10.23
N TRP A 316 -8.21 24.10 11.11
CA TRP A 316 -8.34 22.67 10.82
C TRP A 316 -9.72 22.14 11.18
N ALA A 317 -10.32 21.29 10.34
CA ALA A 317 -11.58 20.63 10.62
C ALA A 317 -11.43 19.47 11.62
N ASN A 318 -11.90 19.67 12.85
CA ASN A 318 -11.67 18.77 13.98
C ASN A 318 -12.70 17.63 14.11
N ASN A 319 -13.82 17.69 13.36
CA ASN A 319 -14.93 16.73 13.46
C ASN A 319 -15.22 15.95 12.16
N THR A 320 -14.21 15.73 11.32
CA THR A 320 -14.21 14.88 10.12
C THR A 320 -12.92 14.04 10.08
N THR A 321 -12.91 12.93 9.34
CA THR A 321 -11.70 12.13 9.08
C THR A 321 -10.94 12.55 7.82
N ALA A 322 -11.49 13.46 7.02
CA ALA A 322 -10.82 13.99 5.83
C ALA A 322 -10.15 15.33 6.14
N ASP A 323 -8.95 15.57 5.61
CA ASP A 323 -8.19 16.79 5.90
C ASP A 323 -8.82 18.01 5.20
N VAL A 324 -9.65 18.74 5.95
CA VAL A 324 -10.22 20.02 5.51
C VAL A 324 -9.58 21.16 6.31
N ILE A 325 -9.00 22.12 5.60
CA ILE A 325 -8.43 23.35 6.14
C ILE A 325 -9.21 24.54 5.56
N VAL A 326 -9.43 25.59 6.35
CA VAL A 326 -9.87 26.90 5.83
C VAL A 326 -8.82 27.96 6.14
N ASP A 327 -8.48 28.77 5.13
CA ASP A 327 -7.60 29.93 5.28
C ASP A 327 -8.43 31.16 5.64
N SER A 328 -8.30 31.67 6.87
CA SER A 328 -9.07 32.84 7.32
C SER A 328 -8.65 34.15 6.66
N ALA A 329 -7.50 34.20 5.96
CA ALA A 329 -7.07 35.39 5.21
C ALA A 329 -7.79 35.50 3.86
N SER A 330 -8.22 34.39 3.26
CA SER A 330 -8.91 34.37 1.95
C SER A 330 -10.32 33.78 1.97
N ASN A 331 -10.73 33.16 3.09
CA ASN A 331 -11.98 32.40 3.27
C ASN A 331 -12.15 31.24 2.26
N ASN A 332 -11.05 30.70 1.74
CA ASN A 332 -11.07 29.48 0.92
C ASN A 332 -10.92 28.25 1.80
N TYR A 333 -11.77 27.26 1.55
CA TYR A 333 -11.61 25.88 2.03
C TYR A 333 -10.64 25.15 1.11
N TYR A 334 -9.85 24.26 1.69
CA TYR A 334 -8.90 23.36 1.06
C TYR A 334 -9.15 21.94 1.56
N LEU A 335 -9.19 20.97 0.66
CA LEU A 335 -9.43 19.55 0.94
C LEU A 335 -8.32 18.73 0.28
N LEU A 336 -7.71 17.81 1.04
CA LEU A 336 -6.69 16.88 0.53
C LEU A 336 -7.33 15.55 0.13
N ILE A 337 -7.34 15.24 -1.16
CA ILE A 337 -7.84 13.95 -1.70
C ILE A 337 -6.70 13.24 -2.42
N SER A 338 -6.33 12.04 -1.95
CA SER A 338 -5.33 11.18 -2.59
C SER A 338 -3.99 11.91 -2.86
N GLY A 339 -3.56 12.76 -1.92
CA GLY A 339 -2.35 13.59 -2.01
C GLY A 339 -2.51 14.91 -2.79
N ARG A 340 -3.67 15.18 -3.39
CA ARG A 340 -3.95 16.37 -4.22
C ARG A 340 -4.82 17.38 -3.49
N TRP A 341 -4.50 18.67 -3.64
CA TRP A 341 -5.27 19.75 -3.03
C TRP A 341 -6.37 20.29 -3.95
N TYR A 342 -7.57 20.41 -3.40
CA TYR A 342 -8.71 21.05 -4.03
C TYR A 342 -9.17 22.22 -3.16
N ARG A 343 -9.57 23.33 -3.78
CA ARG A 343 -10.08 24.53 -3.09
C ARG A 343 -11.47 24.93 -3.54
N THR A 344 -12.23 25.57 -2.64
CA THR A 344 -13.52 26.22 -2.93
C THR A 344 -13.76 27.40 -1.98
N ALA A 345 -14.64 28.33 -2.37
CA ALA A 345 -15.18 29.36 -1.47
C ALA A 345 -16.45 28.89 -0.71
N HIS A 346 -17.04 27.77 -1.11
CA HIS A 346 -18.27 27.22 -0.51
C HIS A 346 -18.11 25.72 -0.28
N LEU A 347 -17.94 25.31 0.97
CA LEU A 347 -17.66 23.92 1.37
C LEU A 347 -18.72 22.94 0.85
N ASP A 348 -20.00 23.19 1.17
CA ASP A 348 -21.11 22.26 0.85
C ASP A 348 -21.53 22.25 -0.63
N ALA A 349 -21.21 23.31 -1.38
CA ALA A 349 -21.76 23.54 -2.74
C ALA A 349 -20.71 23.54 -3.86
N GLY A 350 -19.42 23.73 -3.54
CA GLY A 350 -18.40 23.98 -4.55
C GLY A 350 -18.61 25.31 -5.31
N PRO A 351 -18.15 25.43 -6.57
CA PRO A 351 -17.37 24.42 -7.29
C PRO A 351 -15.98 24.24 -6.67
N TRP A 352 -15.49 23.00 -6.66
CA TRP A 352 -14.12 22.70 -6.28
C TRP A 352 -13.19 22.85 -7.49
N SER A 353 -11.98 23.35 -7.24
CA SER A 353 -10.93 23.50 -8.25
C SER A 353 -9.61 22.95 -7.71
N TYR A 354 -8.83 22.25 -8.53
CA TYR A 354 -7.48 21.83 -8.13
C TYR A 354 -6.60 23.06 -7.90
N ILE A 355 -5.72 22.97 -6.88
CA ILE A 355 -4.63 23.89 -6.68
C ILE A 355 -3.32 23.10 -6.57
N ALA A 356 -2.31 23.55 -7.31
CA ALA A 356 -0.98 22.99 -7.24
C ALA A 356 -0.43 23.06 -5.80
N SER A 357 0.23 22.01 -5.33
CA SER A 357 0.86 21.97 -4.00
C SER A 357 1.96 23.03 -3.86
N THR A 358 2.59 23.37 -4.98
CA THR A 358 3.55 24.49 -5.10
C THR A 358 2.90 25.87 -4.94
N ALA A 359 1.58 26.00 -5.13
CA ALA A 359 0.81 27.25 -5.15
C ALA A 359 -0.07 27.48 -3.90
N LEU A 360 -0.01 26.60 -2.90
CA LEU A 360 -0.71 26.76 -1.62
C LEU A 360 -0.31 28.04 -0.88
N PRO A 361 -1.20 28.61 -0.02
CA PRO A 361 -0.82 29.70 0.88
C PRO A 361 0.42 29.36 1.71
N ALA A 362 1.32 30.34 1.88
CA ALA A 362 2.63 30.13 2.52
C ALA A 362 2.56 29.52 3.94
N ASP A 363 1.42 29.73 4.63
CA ASP A 363 1.15 29.18 5.96
C ASP A 363 1.00 27.65 6.00
N PHE A 364 0.69 26.99 4.88
CA PHE A 364 0.70 25.52 4.82
C PHE A 364 2.10 24.94 5.12
N ARG A 365 3.17 25.69 4.79
CA ARG A 365 4.56 25.34 5.14
C ARG A 365 4.94 25.74 6.58
N ARG A 366 4.04 26.37 7.32
CA ARG A 366 4.21 26.82 8.72
C ARG A 366 3.39 26.01 9.72
N ILE A 367 2.56 25.07 9.27
CA ILE A 367 1.81 24.14 10.12
C ILE A 367 2.80 23.44 11.07
N PRO A 368 2.64 23.55 12.40
CA PRO A 368 3.59 22.97 13.35
C PRO A 368 3.67 21.44 13.22
N PRO A 369 4.85 20.81 13.06
CA PRO A 369 4.99 19.36 12.90
C PRO A 369 4.50 18.50 14.09
N ALA A 370 4.18 19.10 15.23
CA ALA A 370 3.60 18.44 16.41
C ALA A 370 2.09 18.71 16.58
N SER A 371 1.44 19.34 15.59
CA SER A 371 -0.02 19.56 15.57
C SER A 371 -0.75 18.42 14.86
N HIS A 372 -2.05 18.24 15.13
CA HIS A 372 -2.88 17.25 14.41
C HIS A 372 -2.87 17.46 12.89
N ALA A 373 -2.82 18.72 12.45
CA ALA A 373 -2.73 19.10 11.04
C ALA A 373 -1.38 18.74 10.37
N ALA A 374 -0.36 18.29 11.11
CA ALA A 374 0.95 17.97 10.55
C ALA A 374 0.93 16.83 9.51
N VAL A 375 -0.10 15.97 9.52
CA VAL A 375 -0.30 14.88 8.55
C VAL A 375 -0.21 15.38 7.10
N VAL A 376 -0.78 16.55 6.80
CA VAL A 376 -0.83 17.06 5.41
C VAL A 376 0.50 17.60 4.91
N LEU A 377 1.50 17.80 5.77
CA LEU A 377 2.80 18.35 5.37
C LEU A 377 3.51 17.50 4.30
N ALA A 378 3.22 16.19 4.23
CA ALA A 378 3.69 15.30 3.18
C ALA A 378 3.18 15.69 1.77
N ALA A 379 1.99 16.29 1.69
CA ALA A 379 1.36 16.79 0.47
C ALA A 379 1.56 18.30 0.26
N VAL A 380 2.42 18.97 1.05
CA VAL A 380 2.75 20.40 0.89
C VAL A 380 4.17 20.53 0.33
N ALA A 381 4.28 20.94 -0.93
CA ALA A 381 5.54 20.95 -1.66
C ALA A 381 6.62 21.79 -0.94
N GLY A 382 7.81 21.23 -0.79
CA GLY A 382 8.98 21.91 -0.22
C GLY A 382 9.12 21.86 1.30
N THR A 383 8.19 21.24 2.04
CA THR A 383 8.39 20.88 3.46
C THR A 383 9.49 19.80 3.61
N PRO A 384 9.99 19.53 4.83
CA PRO A 384 10.77 18.33 5.12
C PRO A 384 9.97 17.05 4.83
N GLN A 385 8.72 16.98 5.31
CA GLN A 385 7.86 15.80 5.21
C GLN A 385 7.59 15.39 3.75
N ALA A 386 7.38 16.34 2.85
CA ALA A 386 7.21 16.04 1.42
C ALA A 386 8.49 15.45 0.80
N LYS A 387 9.68 15.93 1.20
CA LYS A 387 10.96 15.37 0.73
C LYS A 387 11.20 13.97 1.28
N GLU A 388 10.88 13.75 2.55
CA GLU A 388 10.97 12.43 3.19
C GLU A 388 9.97 11.44 2.57
N ALA A 389 8.77 11.91 2.20
CA ALA A 389 7.79 11.14 1.42
C ALA A 389 8.34 10.73 0.04
N LEU A 390 8.93 11.65 -0.74
CA LEU A 390 9.59 11.33 -2.03
C LEU A 390 10.66 10.25 -1.86
N ILE A 391 11.51 10.38 -0.84
CA ILE A 391 12.57 9.42 -0.52
C ILE A 391 11.99 8.04 -0.20
N ALA A 392 11.02 7.97 0.70
CA ALA A 392 10.36 6.72 1.08
C ALA A 392 9.46 6.13 -0.03
N ASN A 393 9.10 6.91 -1.06
CA ASN A 393 8.45 6.45 -2.30
C ASN A 393 9.45 5.96 -3.36
N SER A 394 10.73 6.35 -3.27
CA SER A 394 11.78 5.91 -4.21
C SER A 394 12.47 4.59 -3.83
N ILE A 395 12.38 4.18 -2.56
CA ILE A 395 13.04 2.96 -2.04
C ILE A 395 12.13 1.73 -2.25
N PRO A 396 12.59 0.68 -2.95
CA PRO A 396 11.81 -0.53 -3.17
C PRO A 396 11.66 -1.39 -1.90
N GLN A 397 10.57 -2.15 -1.81
CA GLN A 397 10.58 -3.47 -1.16
C GLN A 397 11.29 -4.44 -2.11
N THR A 398 12.10 -5.36 -1.61
CA THR A 398 12.76 -6.37 -2.46
C THR A 398 12.53 -7.79 -1.93
N ALA A 399 12.86 -8.77 -2.76
CA ALA A 399 12.95 -10.17 -2.37
C ALA A 399 13.96 -10.92 -3.23
N THR A 400 14.52 -11.99 -2.66
CA THR A 400 15.30 -13.01 -3.38
C THR A 400 14.43 -14.26 -3.57
N ILE A 401 13.98 -14.51 -4.79
CA ILE A 401 13.02 -15.58 -5.12
C ILE A 401 13.76 -16.78 -5.73
N PRO A 402 13.61 -18.01 -5.22
CA PRO A 402 14.20 -19.21 -5.83
C PRO A 402 13.48 -19.56 -7.14
N LEU A 403 14.24 -19.89 -8.19
CA LEU A 403 13.69 -20.30 -9.49
C LEU A 403 13.13 -21.73 -9.46
N ALA A 404 13.65 -22.58 -8.57
CA ALA A 404 13.16 -23.93 -8.33
C ALA A 404 12.35 -24.00 -7.02
N ASN A 405 11.11 -24.51 -7.08
CA ASN A 405 10.15 -24.52 -5.97
C ASN A 405 9.76 -23.12 -5.43
N GLY A 406 9.94 -22.07 -6.24
CA GLY A 406 9.42 -20.74 -5.97
C GLY A 406 7.89 -20.63 -6.17
N PRO A 407 7.34 -19.40 -6.11
CA PRO A 407 5.93 -19.16 -6.41
C PRO A 407 5.58 -19.60 -7.84
N THR A 408 4.32 -19.95 -8.06
CA THR A 408 3.79 -20.39 -9.36
C THR A 408 2.64 -19.49 -9.78
N PHE A 409 2.43 -19.36 -11.09
CA PHE A 409 1.33 -18.58 -11.65
C PHE A 409 0.50 -19.45 -12.61
N THR A 410 -0.79 -19.16 -12.70
CA THR A 410 -1.72 -19.72 -13.67
C THR A 410 -2.77 -18.65 -13.97
N PRO A 411 -2.99 -18.27 -15.25
CA PRO A 411 -4.04 -17.32 -15.60
C PRO A 411 -5.44 -17.80 -15.18
N ASP A 412 -6.20 -16.92 -14.53
CA ASP A 412 -7.65 -16.99 -14.52
C ASP A 412 -8.20 -16.00 -15.54
N ILE A 413 -9.18 -16.42 -16.34
CA ILE A 413 -9.64 -15.68 -17.52
C ILE A 413 -11.16 -15.84 -17.66
N ASP A 414 -11.88 -14.72 -17.64
CA ASP A 414 -13.33 -14.69 -17.84
C ASP A 414 -13.68 -14.93 -19.31
N GLY A 415 -13.83 -16.21 -19.67
CA GLY A 415 -14.19 -16.67 -21.01
C GLY A 415 -13.02 -16.62 -22.01
N THR A 416 -13.32 -16.33 -23.28
CA THR A 416 -12.30 -16.34 -24.35
C THR A 416 -11.37 -15.12 -24.24
N PRO A 417 -10.03 -15.27 -24.26
CA PRO A 417 -9.08 -14.17 -24.10
C PRO A 417 -9.33 -12.92 -24.96
N GLN A 418 -9.54 -11.77 -24.31
CA GLN A 418 -9.80 -10.46 -24.94
C GLN A 418 -8.58 -9.54 -24.82
N TRP A 419 -8.02 -9.11 -25.96
CA TRP A 419 -6.81 -8.27 -26.01
C TRP A 419 -7.14 -6.80 -26.33
N ARG A 420 -6.50 -5.88 -25.60
CA ARG A 420 -6.53 -4.43 -25.87
C ARG A 420 -5.10 -3.90 -26.02
N VAL A 421 -4.89 -2.94 -26.93
CA VAL A 421 -3.58 -2.27 -27.09
C VAL A 421 -3.32 -1.34 -25.91
N ILE A 422 -2.07 -1.23 -25.47
CA ILE A 422 -1.64 -0.17 -24.55
C ILE A 422 -1.15 1.02 -25.42
N GLU A 423 -1.99 2.05 -25.52
CA GLU A 423 -1.72 3.24 -26.33
C GLU A 423 -0.33 3.84 -26.09
N GLY A 424 0.35 4.21 -27.19
CA GLY A 424 1.73 4.73 -27.15
C GLY A 424 2.84 3.66 -27.11
N THR A 425 2.50 2.38 -26.94
CA THR A 425 3.47 1.26 -26.86
C THR A 425 3.17 0.19 -27.92
N PRO A 426 4.09 -0.77 -28.19
CA PRO A 426 3.77 -1.94 -29.02
C PRO A 426 2.94 -3.01 -28.27
N LEU A 427 2.64 -2.82 -26.98
CA LEU A 427 2.10 -3.85 -26.11
C LEU A 427 0.60 -4.06 -26.29
N GLN A 428 0.15 -5.28 -25.99
CA GLN A 428 -1.25 -5.59 -25.73
C GLN A 428 -1.41 -6.14 -24.32
N TYR A 429 -2.60 -6.03 -23.74
CA TYR A 429 -2.94 -6.67 -22.47
C TYR A 429 -4.27 -7.39 -22.52
N LEU A 430 -4.38 -8.42 -21.68
CA LEU A 430 -5.58 -9.23 -21.49
C LEU A 430 -6.53 -8.45 -20.58
N ILE A 431 -7.71 -8.06 -21.09
CA ILE A 431 -8.64 -7.23 -20.30
C ILE A 431 -9.55 -8.05 -19.39
N ASN A 432 -9.71 -9.35 -19.65
CA ASN A 432 -10.61 -10.25 -18.95
C ASN A 432 -9.85 -11.22 -18.03
N SER A 433 -8.90 -10.70 -17.25
CA SER A 433 -8.12 -11.41 -16.24
C SER A 433 -7.88 -10.45 -15.06
N GLU A 434 -8.03 -10.91 -13.82
CA GLU A 434 -7.77 -10.07 -12.63
C GLU A 434 -6.27 -9.79 -12.47
N THR A 435 -5.43 -10.81 -12.66
CA THR A 435 -3.98 -10.62 -12.71
C THR A 435 -3.59 -9.91 -14.02
N PRO A 436 -2.71 -8.90 -14.00
CA PRO A 436 -2.24 -8.24 -15.21
C PRO A 436 -1.46 -9.22 -16.11
N ILE A 437 -1.95 -9.46 -17.32
CA ILE A 437 -1.23 -10.23 -18.35
C ILE A 437 -0.97 -9.34 -19.58
N ILE A 438 0.32 -9.13 -19.86
CA ILE A 438 0.84 -8.30 -20.94
C ILE A 438 1.45 -9.19 -22.02
N ARG A 439 1.10 -8.92 -23.28
CA ARG A 439 1.71 -9.52 -24.47
C ARG A 439 2.71 -8.53 -25.05
N VAL A 440 3.99 -8.90 -25.01
CA VAL A 440 5.09 -8.10 -25.58
C VAL A 440 5.34 -8.48 -27.05
N GLY A 441 5.04 -9.73 -27.45
CA GLY A 441 5.29 -10.19 -28.81
C GLY A 441 4.42 -11.35 -29.28
N ALA A 442 4.80 -11.92 -30.42
CA ALA A 442 4.20 -13.15 -30.94
C ALA A 442 4.74 -14.35 -30.15
N GLY A 443 3.91 -14.90 -29.25
CA GLY A 443 4.33 -16.01 -28.38
C GLY A 443 5.26 -15.55 -27.24
N THR A 444 5.03 -14.36 -26.69
CA THR A 444 5.74 -13.89 -25.49
C THR A 444 4.79 -13.07 -24.62
N TYR A 445 4.52 -13.62 -23.44
CA TYR A 445 3.59 -13.10 -22.45
C TYR A 445 4.31 -12.89 -21.12
N TYR A 446 3.90 -11.88 -20.39
CA TYR A 446 4.36 -11.52 -19.06
C TYR A 446 3.16 -11.34 -18.14
N ALA A 447 3.26 -11.84 -16.92
CA ALA A 447 2.24 -11.66 -15.89
C ALA A 447 2.91 -11.20 -14.59
N LEU A 448 2.21 -10.39 -13.79
CA LEU A 448 2.74 -9.85 -12.54
C LEU A 448 1.78 -10.17 -11.39
N SER A 449 2.25 -10.92 -10.41
CA SER A 449 1.50 -11.27 -9.20
C SER A 449 2.42 -11.22 -7.98
N ALA A 450 1.93 -10.70 -6.85
CA ALA A 450 2.68 -10.51 -5.59
C ALA A 450 4.07 -9.82 -5.74
N GLY A 451 4.23 -8.92 -6.74
CA GLY A 451 5.51 -8.28 -7.04
C GLY A 451 6.53 -9.16 -7.77
N VAL A 452 6.13 -10.35 -8.23
CA VAL A 452 6.95 -11.29 -9.01
C VAL A 452 6.46 -11.33 -10.46
N TRP A 453 7.39 -11.14 -11.41
CA TRP A 453 7.12 -11.30 -12.83
C TRP A 453 7.24 -12.77 -13.25
N PHE A 454 6.27 -13.23 -14.03
CA PHE A 454 6.22 -14.54 -14.69
C PHE A 454 6.20 -14.35 -16.20
N THR A 455 6.65 -15.36 -16.96
CA THR A 455 6.59 -15.36 -18.42
C THR A 455 6.22 -16.73 -19.00
N ALA A 456 5.59 -16.72 -20.17
CA ALA A 456 5.21 -17.90 -20.94
C ALA A 456 5.18 -17.61 -22.45
N ASN A 457 5.22 -18.66 -23.27
CA ASN A 457 5.11 -18.56 -24.74
C ASN A 457 3.67 -18.72 -25.27
N ALA A 458 2.74 -19.19 -24.44
CA ALA A 458 1.29 -19.22 -24.66
C ALA A 458 0.56 -19.05 -23.32
N LEU A 459 -0.74 -18.74 -23.33
CA LEU A 459 -1.51 -18.56 -22.09
C LEU A 459 -1.69 -19.89 -21.32
N ASP A 460 -1.86 -20.98 -22.06
CA ASP A 460 -2.04 -22.36 -21.61
C ASP A 460 -0.73 -23.14 -21.42
N ALA A 461 0.42 -22.49 -21.64
CA ALA A 461 1.74 -23.05 -21.35
C ALA A 461 2.08 -22.99 -19.86
N THR A 462 3.10 -23.74 -19.45
CA THR A 462 3.69 -23.59 -18.11
C THR A 462 4.32 -22.21 -17.97
N TRP A 463 3.81 -21.41 -17.04
CA TRP A 463 4.39 -20.13 -16.67
C TRP A 463 5.60 -20.35 -15.75
N VAL A 464 6.70 -19.66 -16.06
CA VAL A 464 7.94 -19.68 -15.26
C VAL A 464 8.22 -18.29 -14.69
N ILE A 465 8.93 -18.23 -13.57
CA ILE A 465 9.42 -16.95 -13.02
C ILE A 465 10.35 -16.31 -14.07
N ALA A 466 10.11 -15.04 -14.38
CA ALA A 466 10.92 -14.31 -15.34
C ALA A 466 12.29 -13.92 -14.73
N THR A 467 13.34 -13.95 -15.55
CA THR A 467 14.70 -13.49 -15.19
C THR A 467 15.05 -12.12 -15.78
N SER A 468 14.18 -11.56 -16.62
CA SER A 468 14.27 -10.20 -17.17
C SER A 468 12.90 -9.70 -17.63
N VAL A 469 12.66 -8.38 -17.55
CA VAL A 469 11.45 -7.70 -18.05
C VAL A 469 11.84 -6.83 -19.26
N PRO A 470 11.11 -6.89 -20.40
CA PRO A 470 11.35 -6.04 -21.57
C PRO A 470 11.20 -4.55 -21.24
N ALA A 471 11.97 -3.70 -21.94
CA ALA A 471 12.03 -2.27 -21.67
C ALA A 471 10.67 -1.58 -21.88
N GLU A 472 9.92 -2.04 -22.87
CA GLU A 472 8.63 -1.52 -23.32
C GLU A 472 7.55 -1.58 -22.24
N ILE A 473 7.69 -2.46 -21.23
CA ILE A 473 6.78 -2.50 -20.07
C ILE A 473 6.96 -1.26 -19.17
N TYR A 474 8.16 -0.68 -19.10
CA TYR A 474 8.40 0.55 -18.35
C TYR A 474 7.97 1.81 -19.13
N ASP A 475 7.69 1.70 -20.44
CA ASP A 475 7.13 2.76 -21.28
C ASP A 475 5.59 2.85 -21.22
N ILE A 476 4.91 1.97 -20.46
CA ILE A 476 3.45 2.03 -20.26
C ILE A 476 3.06 3.39 -19.66
N PRO A 477 2.12 4.15 -20.25
CA PRO A 477 1.78 5.49 -19.78
C PRO A 477 0.79 5.48 -18.60
N PRO A 478 0.71 6.58 -17.81
CA PRO A 478 -0.23 6.74 -16.69
C PRO A 478 -1.72 6.84 -17.10
N SER A 479 -2.01 6.80 -18.40
CA SER A 479 -3.35 6.62 -18.97
C SER A 479 -3.75 5.14 -19.11
N SER A 480 -2.85 4.19 -18.86
CA SER A 480 -3.12 2.76 -18.85
C SER A 480 -3.44 2.27 -17.43
N ALA A 481 -4.45 1.40 -17.30
CA ALA A 481 -4.76 0.71 -16.04
C ALA A 481 -3.56 -0.06 -15.47
N LEU A 482 -2.61 -0.44 -16.33
CA LEU A 482 -1.40 -1.20 -15.98
C LEU A 482 -0.22 -0.33 -15.52
N TYR A 483 -0.38 0.98 -15.32
CA TYR A 483 0.74 1.84 -14.97
C TYR A 483 1.46 1.44 -13.67
N TYR A 484 0.77 0.85 -12.70
CA TYR A 484 1.38 0.32 -11.47
C TYR A 484 2.42 -0.79 -11.76
N THR A 485 2.33 -1.49 -12.89
CA THR A 485 3.28 -2.55 -13.26
C THR A 485 4.68 -2.01 -13.59
N THR A 486 4.81 -0.73 -13.98
CA THR A 486 6.12 -0.10 -14.30
C THR A 486 6.99 0.14 -13.07
N PHE A 487 6.48 -0.16 -11.87
CA PHE A 487 7.18 0.02 -10.61
C PHE A 487 7.76 -1.28 -10.04
N VAL A 488 7.60 -2.42 -10.75
CA VAL A 488 8.16 -3.72 -10.37
C VAL A 488 9.30 -4.12 -11.30
N TYR A 489 10.46 -4.39 -10.71
CA TYR A 489 11.72 -4.60 -11.40
C TYR A 489 12.30 -5.99 -11.11
N ILE A 490 12.97 -6.55 -12.11
CA ILE A 490 13.99 -7.58 -11.91
C ILE A 490 15.35 -6.88 -11.93
N TYR A 491 16.10 -6.97 -10.84
CA TYR A 491 17.42 -6.35 -10.69
C TYR A 491 18.57 -7.28 -11.12
N GLY A 492 18.30 -8.58 -11.29
CA GLY A 492 19.26 -9.57 -11.77
C GLY A 492 18.81 -10.99 -11.43
N ALA A 493 19.51 -12.00 -11.97
CA ALA A 493 19.25 -13.40 -11.70
C ALA A 493 20.55 -14.23 -11.71
N THR A 494 20.49 -15.41 -11.12
CA THR A 494 21.46 -16.51 -11.23
C THR A 494 20.75 -17.76 -11.75
N ASP A 495 21.46 -18.89 -11.86
CA ASP A 495 20.84 -20.19 -12.19
C ASP A 495 19.89 -20.71 -11.07
N GLU A 496 19.93 -20.12 -9.87
CA GLU A 496 19.18 -20.55 -8.68
C GLU A 496 18.10 -19.55 -8.23
N TYR A 497 18.32 -18.24 -8.41
CA TYR A 497 17.47 -17.18 -7.86
C TYR A 497 17.25 -16.02 -8.83
N VAL A 498 16.14 -15.28 -8.65
CA VAL A 498 15.95 -13.93 -9.20
C VAL A 498 15.84 -12.91 -8.07
N TYR A 499 16.44 -11.73 -8.26
CA TYR A 499 16.35 -10.60 -7.35
C TYR A 499 15.29 -9.63 -7.87
N VAL A 500 14.15 -9.56 -7.19
CA VAL A 500 13.01 -8.71 -7.57
C VAL A 500 12.82 -7.57 -6.57
N GLY A 501 12.05 -6.57 -6.97
CA GLY A 501 11.48 -5.62 -6.02
C GLY A 501 10.58 -4.59 -6.66
N TYR A 502 9.81 -3.92 -5.83
CA TYR A 502 8.83 -2.93 -6.24
C TYR A 502 8.89 -1.69 -5.36
N THR A 503 8.77 -0.50 -5.97
CA THR A 503 8.54 0.72 -5.18
C THR A 503 7.04 0.83 -4.84
N PRO A 504 6.65 1.68 -3.86
CA PRO A 504 5.24 1.91 -3.53
C PRO A 504 4.31 2.29 -4.70
N GLY A 505 4.84 2.67 -5.88
CA GLY A 505 4.04 2.85 -7.10
C GLY A 505 3.36 1.59 -7.65
N TYR A 506 3.86 0.40 -7.30
CA TYR A 506 3.14 -0.86 -7.54
C TYR A 506 1.85 -0.94 -6.71
N LEU A 507 1.85 -0.30 -5.55
CA LEU A 507 0.70 -0.14 -4.65
C LEU A 507 -0.03 1.20 -4.89
N GLY A 508 0.18 1.82 -6.07
CA GLY A 508 -0.58 2.96 -6.57
C GLY A 508 0.00 4.35 -6.33
N THR A 509 1.11 4.54 -5.59
CA THR A 509 1.64 5.90 -5.31
C THR A 509 2.64 6.44 -6.34
N VAL A 510 2.36 7.60 -6.91
CA VAL A 510 3.19 8.27 -7.91
C VAL A 510 3.71 9.61 -7.39
N VAL A 511 4.86 10.06 -7.90
CA VAL A 511 5.30 11.45 -7.73
C VAL A 511 4.66 12.30 -8.82
N ASP A 512 3.98 13.38 -8.47
CA ASP A 512 3.35 14.26 -9.46
C ASP A 512 4.31 15.32 -10.02
N THR A 513 3.81 16.17 -10.92
CA THR A 513 4.60 17.28 -11.51
C THR A 513 4.86 18.44 -10.55
N ASP A 514 4.19 18.52 -9.40
CA ASP A 514 4.48 19.49 -8.33
C ASP A 514 5.63 19.03 -7.40
N GLY A 515 6.01 17.75 -7.48
CA GLY A 515 7.03 17.15 -6.63
C GLY A 515 6.50 16.71 -5.26
N VAL A 516 5.25 16.23 -5.20
CA VAL A 516 4.68 15.55 -4.02
C VAL A 516 4.23 14.13 -4.37
N VAL A 517 4.07 13.27 -3.36
CA VAL A 517 3.55 11.91 -3.54
C VAL A 517 2.02 11.93 -3.51
N VAL A 518 1.39 11.37 -4.53
CA VAL A 518 -0.06 11.25 -4.68
C VAL A 518 -0.45 9.78 -4.91
N TYR A 519 -1.66 9.38 -4.51
CA TYR A 519 -2.19 8.04 -4.76
C TYR A 519 -2.98 8.02 -6.08
N GLY A 520 -2.82 6.98 -6.90
CA GLY A 520 -3.46 6.84 -8.21
C GLY A 520 -2.97 7.86 -9.25
N THR A 521 -3.32 7.66 -10.52
CA THR A 521 -2.95 8.58 -11.61
C THR A 521 -4.00 9.66 -11.89
N GLY A 522 -5.25 9.46 -11.43
CA GLY A 522 -6.39 10.32 -11.72
C GLY A 522 -7.00 10.13 -13.12
N TYR A 523 -6.53 9.17 -13.90
CA TYR A 523 -7.18 8.78 -15.15
C TYR A 523 -8.32 7.81 -14.88
N ASN A 524 -9.45 7.99 -15.57
CA ASN A 524 -10.56 7.04 -15.53
C ASN A 524 -10.21 5.83 -16.41
N TYR A 525 -10.02 4.68 -15.79
CA TYR A 525 -9.82 3.40 -16.48
C TYR A 525 -11.15 2.68 -16.68
N THR A 526 -11.22 1.80 -17.69
CA THR A 526 -12.40 0.96 -17.94
C THR A 526 -12.21 -0.42 -17.28
N PRO A 527 -13.08 -0.82 -16.33
CA PRO A 527 -13.03 -2.15 -15.73
C PRO A 527 -13.43 -3.24 -16.73
N TRP A 528 -13.32 -4.51 -16.30
CA TRP A 528 -13.95 -5.64 -16.99
C TRP A 528 -15.24 -6.05 -16.27
N VAL A 529 -16.29 -6.29 -17.06
CA VAL A 529 -17.61 -6.70 -16.58
C VAL A 529 -18.15 -7.77 -17.53
N GLY A 530 -17.72 -9.01 -17.34
CA GLY A 530 -18.13 -10.18 -18.10
C GLY A 530 -19.17 -10.97 -17.34
N ASP A 531 -18.85 -12.21 -16.96
CA ASP A 531 -19.60 -12.96 -15.93
C ASP A 531 -19.05 -12.70 -14.51
N VAL A 532 -17.82 -12.20 -14.41
CA VAL A 532 -17.26 -11.57 -13.20
C VAL A 532 -16.95 -10.09 -13.41
N TYR A 533 -16.69 -9.37 -12.31
CA TYR A 533 -16.29 -7.97 -12.29
C TYR A 533 -14.86 -7.85 -11.79
N TYR A 534 -13.96 -7.39 -12.67
CA TYR A 534 -12.60 -6.99 -12.28
C TYR A 534 -12.54 -5.47 -12.23
N ALA A 535 -12.32 -4.94 -11.03
CA ALA A 535 -12.21 -3.51 -10.79
C ALA A 535 -10.94 -2.94 -11.45
N ALA A 536 -11.06 -1.74 -12.02
CA ALA A 536 -9.87 -1.00 -12.46
C ALA A 536 -9.28 -0.21 -11.29
N PRO A 537 -7.97 0.14 -11.29
CA PRO A 537 -7.38 0.89 -10.19
C PRO A 537 -8.01 2.28 -10.04
N GLU A 538 -8.57 2.58 -8.86
CA GLU A 538 -9.27 3.84 -8.60
C GLU A 538 -8.34 4.91 -7.99
N THR A 539 -8.71 6.19 -8.11
CA THR A 539 -7.95 7.34 -7.52
C THR A 539 -8.78 8.14 -6.52
N TYR A 540 -10.11 8.04 -6.57
CA TYR A 540 -11.08 8.82 -5.80
C TYR A 540 -12.23 7.92 -5.36
N GLY A 541 -12.85 8.21 -4.21
CA GLY A 541 -13.92 7.40 -3.61
C GLY A 541 -13.44 6.37 -2.58
N THR A 542 -12.13 6.20 -2.44
CA THR A 542 -11.46 5.33 -1.48
C THR A 542 -10.85 6.07 -0.29
N GLN A 543 -10.91 7.41 -0.26
CA GLN A 543 -10.18 8.25 0.71
C GLN A 543 -8.70 7.83 0.89
N ALA A 544 -8.04 7.33 -0.17
CA ALA A 544 -6.71 6.73 -0.12
C ALA A 544 -5.60 7.80 0.00
N GLN A 545 -5.33 8.27 1.20
CA GLN A 545 -4.38 9.35 1.44
C GLN A 545 -2.96 8.82 1.69
N PRO A 546 -1.94 9.25 0.92
CA PRO A 546 -0.53 9.00 1.25
C PRO A 546 -0.15 9.73 2.54
N VAL A 547 0.27 8.98 3.55
CA VAL A 547 0.66 9.49 4.87
C VAL A 547 2.12 9.15 5.14
N TYR A 548 2.90 10.16 5.57
CA TYR A 548 4.27 9.98 6.01
C TYR A 548 4.38 10.13 7.54
N ASN A 549 5.04 9.17 8.18
CA ASN A 549 5.42 9.22 9.60
C ASN A 549 6.84 8.65 9.72
N PRO A 550 7.82 9.35 10.34
CA PRO A 550 9.18 8.85 10.51
C PRO A 550 9.29 7.42 11.08
N SER A 551 8.38 7.01 11.97
CA SER A 551 8.41 5.68 12.60
C SER A 551 7.87 4.53 11.74
N THR A 552 7.10 4.82 10.68
CA THR A 552 6.52 3.80 9.77
C THR A 552 6.88 4.04 8.29
N GLY A 553 7.49 5.17 7.95
CA GLY A 553 7.80 5.59 6.59
C GLY A 553 6.58 6.15 5.85
N MET A 554 6.55 5.94 4.54
CA MET A 554 5.34 6.14 3.73
C MET A 554 4.42 4.95 3.88
N ALA A 555 3.18 5.24 4.28
CA ALA A 555 2.02 4.37 4.16
C ALA A 555 0.92 5.12 3.37
N TYR A 556 -0.21 4.46 3.15
CA TYR A 556 -1.46 5.10 2.79
C TYR A 556 -2.53 4.63 3.76
N ALA A 557 -3.40 5.54 4.18
CA ALA A 557 -4.60 5.20 4.93
C ALA A 557 -5.79 5.24 3.95
N TYR A 558 -6.56 4.17 3.90
CA TYR A 558 -7.90 4.21 3.33
C TYR A 558 -8.84 4.77 4.39
N GLY A 559 -9.42 5.93 4.12
CA GLY A 559 -10.29 6.62 5.09
C GLY A 559 -11.62 5.90 5.36
N MET A 560 -12.34 6.39 6.38
CA MET A 560 -13.54 5.76 6.93
C MET A 560 -14.70 5.70 5.95
N GLY A 561 -14.88 4.55 5.29
CA GLY A 561 -16.04 4.26 4.46
C GLY A 561 -16.07 2.78 4.07
N LEU A 562 -17.21 2.12 4.32
CA LEU A 562 -17.48 0.68 4.15
C LEU A 562 -16.99 0.07 2.81
N THR A 563 -16.86 0.88 1.77
CA THR A 563 -16.41 0.51 0.43
C THR A 563 -14.92 0.19 0.32
N THR A 564 -14.07 0.66 1.22
CA THR A 564 -12.61 0.50 1.10
C THR A 564 -12.14 -0.93 1.36
N ALA A 565 -12.81 -1.67 2.26
CA ALA A 565 -12.56 -3.10 2.48
C ALA A 565 -12.77 -3.93 1.21
N ALA A 566 -13.79 -3.59 0.41
CA ALA A 566 -14.18 -4.33 -0.78
C ALA A 566 -13.24 -4.14 -1.98
N MET A 567 -12.52 -3.01 -2.03
CA MET A 567 -11.61 -2.69 -3.13
C MET A 567 -10.20 -3.26 -2.91
N MET A 568 -9.80 -3.49 -1.65
CA MET A 568 -8.49 -4.04 -1.28
C MET A 568 -8.21 -5.44 -1.87
N TYR A 569 -9.23 -6.30 -1.97
CA TYR A 569 -9.09 -7.71 -2.38
C TYR A 569 -8.50 -7.93 -3.78
N ALA A 570 -8.52 -6.95 -4.68
CA ALA A 570 -7.94 -7.06 -6.02
C ALA A 570 -6.45 -6.65 -6.08
N TRP A 571 -5.87 -6.18 -4.98
CA TRP A 571 -4.56 -5.49 -4.97
C TRP A 571 -3.61 -5.93 -3.86
N ASP A 572 -4.12 -6.49 -2.76
CA ASP A 572 -3.41 -6.53 -1.47
C ASP A 572 -3.26 -7.96 -0.88
N GLU A 573 -2.97 -8.96 -1.72
CA GLU A 573 -2.33 -10.22 -1.28
C GLU A 573 -0.80 -10.19 -1.55
N PRO A 574 0.01 -9.67 -0.61
CA PRO A 574 1.45 -9.89 -0.61
C PRO A 574 1.74 -11.33 -0.18
N ALA A 575 2.06 -12.20 -1.14
CA ALA A 575 2.45 -13.59 -0.87
C ALA A 575 3.90 -13.69 -0.34
N TYR A 576 4.09 -13.41 0.96
CA TYR A 576 5.33 -13.61 1.73
C TYR A 576 5.03 -14.17 3.13
#